data_AF-A0A372UJP0-F1
#
_entry.id   AF-A0A372UJP0-F1
#
_cell.length_a   1.000
_cell.length_b   1.000
_cell.length_c   1.000
_cell.angle_alpha   90.00
_cell.angle_beta   90.00
_cell.angle_gamma   90.00
#
_symmetry.space_group_name_H-M   'P 1'
#
loop_
_entity.id
_entity.type
_entity.pdbx_description
1 polymer ?
#
loop_
_entity_poly.entity_id
_entity_poly.type
_entity_poly.pdbx_seq_one_letter_code
_entity_poly.pdbx_strand_id
1 'polypeptide(L)' 'MAKRLTPKEAGEQIGCSAQCVRIKMQRGIWDLGKVIPPNKNGRTTWEYFIWQHKINEFLGIGEKGEQA' A
#
# COMPACT_ATOMS: atom_id res chain seq x y z
N MET A 1 12.18 11.32 3.41
CA MET A 1 12.62 9.92 3.63
C MET A 1 11.47 8.99 3.24
N ALA A 2 11.70 8.00 2.37
CA ALA A 2 10.63 7.09 1.95
C ALA A 2 10.37 6.03 3.03
N LYS A 3 9.36 6.24 3.88
CA LYS A 3 8.93 5.25 4.88
C LYS A 3 8.23 4.09 4.16
N ARG A 4 8.76 2.87 4.32
CA ARG A 4 8.12 1.64 3.86
C ARG A 4 7.17 1.13 4.94
N LEU A 5 5.99 0.70 4.52
CA LEU A 5 4.93 0.22 5.40
C LEU A 5 4.61 -1.24 5.12
N THR A 6 4.11 -1.91 6.14
CA THR A 6 3.49 -3.23 5.99
C THR A 6 2.04 -3.09 5.50
N PRO A 7 1.43 -4.16 4.93
CA PRO A 7 0.01 -4.16 4.58
C PRO A 7 -0.92 -3.85 5.76
N LYS A 8 -0.48 -4.17 6.99
CA LYS A 8 -1.21 -3.84 8.21
C LYS A 8 -1.22 -2.33 8.44
N GLU A 9 -0.04 -1.71 8.51
CA GLU A 9 0.06 -0.26 8.72
C GLU A 9 -0.60 0.54 7.59
N ALA A 10 -0.48 0.07 6.35
CA ALA A 10 -1.16 0.67 5.21
C ALA A 10 -2.69 0.60 5.37
N GLY A 11 -3.20 -0.55 5.81
CA GLY A 11 -4.61 -0.74 6.13
C GLY A 11 -5.09 0.18 7.24
N GLU A 12 -4.32 0.31 8.32
CA GLU A 12 -4.63 1.20 9.44
C GLU A 12 -4.75 2.67 8.99
N GLN A 13 -3.93 3.11 8.05
CA GLN A 13 -3.99 4.47 7.51
C GLN A 13 -5.14 4.69 6.53
N ILE A 14 -5.46 3.68 5.71
CA ILE A 14 -6.56 3.75 4.74
C ILE A 14 -7.93 3.51 5.41
N GLY A 15 -7.95 2.96 6.62
CA GLY A 15 -9.18 2.51 7.28
C GLY A 15 -9.70 1.19 6.73
N CYS A 16 -8.81 0.29 6.29
CA CYS A 16 -9.14 -1.01 5.72
C CYS A 16 -8.34 -2.16 6.36
N SER A 17 -8.87 -3.38 6.30
CA SER A 17 -8.12 -4.56 6.77
C SER A 17 -6.91 -4.85 5.87
N ALA A 18 -5.83 -5.38 6.46
CA ALA A 18 -4.62 -5.77 5.73
C ALA A 18 -4.90 -6.73 4.56
N GLN A 19 -5.88 -7.62 4.69
CA GLN A 19 -6.29 -8.52 3.61
C GLN A 19 -6.87 -7.76 2.42
N CYS A 20 -7.66 -6.71 2.67
CA CYS A 20 -8.23 -5.88 1.61
C CYS A 20 -7.11 -5.18 0.82
N VAL A 21 -6.13 -4.60 1.54
CA VAL A 21 -4.93 -3.98 0.93
C VAL A 21 -4.22 -4.98 0.02
N ARG A 22 -3.97 -6.20 0.50
CA ARG A 22 -3.30 -7.26 -0.27
C ARG A 22 -4.06 -7.59 -1.56
N ILE A 23 -5.37 -7.87 -1.47
CA ILE A 23 -6.19 -8.24 -2.62
C ILE A 23 -6.24 -7.10 -3.65
N LYS A 24 -6.43 -5.86 -3.19
CA LYS A 24 -6.49 -4.68 -4.06
C LYS A 24 -5.17 -4.44 -4.79
N MET A 25 -4.03 -4.58 -4.09
CA MET A 25 -2.71 -4.44 -4.70
C MET A 25 -2.39 -5.61 -5.65
N GLN A 26 -2.73 -6.85 -5.29
CA GLN A 26 -2.55 -8.03 -6.15
C GLN A 26 -3.34 -7.91 -7.46
N ARG A 27 -4.53 -7.31 -7.40
CA ARG A 27 -5.39 -7.02 -8.57
C ARG A 27 -4.95 -5.78 -9.36
N GLY A 28 -3.94 -5.05 -8.90
CA GLY A 28 -3.51 -3.79 -9.53
C GLY A 28 -4.52 -2.65 -9.40
N ILE A 29 -5.50 -2.75 -8.49
CA ILE A 29 -6.51 -1.70 -8.27
C ILE A 29 -5.89 -0.53 -7.50
N TRP A 30 -4.98 -0.82 -6.57
CA TRP A 30 -4.31 0.18 -5.74
C TRP A 30 -2.81 0.22 -6.04
N ASP A 31 -2.33 1.37 -6.55
CA ASP A 31 -0.92 1.64 -6.81
C ASP A 31 -0.19 2.17 -5.56
N LEU A 32 -0.22 1.39 -4.47
CA LEU A 32 0.44 1.79 -3.22
C LEU A 32 1.95 1.44 -3.20
N GLY A 33 2.42 0.80 -4.27
CA GLY A 33 3.79 0.35 -4.46
C GLY A 33 3.85 -0.98 -5.22
N LYS A 34 4.78 -1.87 -4.86
CA LYS A 34 5.10 -3.08 -5.64
C LYS A 34 4.62 -4.35 -4.95
N VAL A 35 3.98 -5.23 -5.71
CA VAL A 35 3.66 -6.61 -5.30
C VAL A 35 4.58 -7.58 -6.02
N ILE A 36 5.22 -8.46 -5.25
CA ILE A 36 6.06 -9.53 -5.80
C ILE A 36 5.34 -10.86 -5.55
N PRO A 37 4.89 -11.55 -6.62
CA PRO A 37 4.28 -12.87 -6.48
C PRO A 37 5.34 -13.93 -6.13
N PRO A 38 4.96 -15.00 -5.42
CA PRO A 38 5.88 -16.05 -5.00
C PRO A 38 6.65 -16.69 -6.18
N ASN A 39 5.99 -16.86 -7.33
CA ASN A 39 6.57 -17.55 -8.49
C ASN A 39 7.70 -16.79 -9.21
N LYS A 40 7.96 -15.51 -8.90
CA LYS A 40 8.90 -14.72 -9.70
C LYS A 40 10.38 -14.91 -9.35
N ASN A 41 10.72 -15.43 -8.17
CA ASN A 41 12.11 -15.45 -7.66
C ASN A 41 12.42 -16.62 -6.68
N GLY A 42 11.71 -17.75 -6.78
CA GLY A 42 11.90 -18.86 -5.83
C GLY A 42 11.38 -18.59 -4.41
N ARG A 43 10.44 -17.65 -4.28
CA ARG A 43 9.85 -17.26 -2.99
C ARG A 43 8.53 -18.01 -2.80
N THR A 44 8.23 -18.45 -1.59
CA THR A 44 6.99 -19.20 -1.31
C THR A 44 5.83 -18.28 -0.90
N THR A 45 6.11 -17.01 -0.59
CA THR A 45 5.12 -16.05 -0.08
C THR A 45 5.04 -14.79 -0.93
N TRP A 46 3.92 -14.08 -0.82
CA TRP A 46 3.71 -12.79 -1.45
C TRP A 46 4.43 -11.69 -0.67
N GLU A 47 5.17 -10.85 -1.37
CA GLU A 47 5.80 -9.67 -0.79
C GLU A 47 5.16 -8.38 -1.26
N TYR A 48 5.01 -7.46 -0.31
CA TYR A 48 4.33 -6.18 -0.50
C TYR A 48 5.30 -5.06 -0.11
N PHE A 49 5.60 -4.20 -1.06
CA PHE A 49 6.38 -3.00 -0.86
C PHE A 49 5.45 -1.82 -0.95
N ILE A 50 4.99 -1.33 0.21
CA ILE A 50 4.05 -0.22 0.30
C ILE A 50 4.79 1.02 0.76
N TRP A 51 4.55 2.14 0.09
CA TRP A 51 5.24 3.40 0.35
C TRP A 51 4.27 4.41 0.98
N GLN A 52 4.69 5.06 2.07
CA GLN A 52 3.84 6.03 2.78
C GLN A 52 3.32 7.17 1.89
N HIS A 53 4.17 7.73 1.03
CA HIS A 53 3.76 8.84 0.15
C HIS A 53 2.68 8.39 -0.85
N LYS A 54 2.76 7.17 -1.38
CA LYS A 54 1.73 6.61 -2.26
C LYS A 54 0.38 6.46 -1.56
N ILE A 55 0.39 6.13 -0.27
CA ILE A 55 -0.85 6.09 0.53
C ILE A 55 -1.41 7.51 0.68
N ASN A 56 -0.56 8.49 0.99
CA ASN A 56 -0.99 9.88 1.14
C ASN A 56 -1.59 10.40 -0.18
N GLU A 57 -0.95 10.13 -1.32
CA GLU A 57 -1.45 10.43 -2.66
C GLU A 57 -2.79 9.72 -2.94
N PHE A 58 -2.88 8.43 -2.62
CA PHE A 58 -4.10 7.62 -2.80
C PHE A 58 -5.29 8.15 -1.97
N LEU A 59 -5.02 8.60 -0.74
CA LEU A 59 -6.03 9.19 0.14
C LEU A 59 -6.33 10.65 -0.20
N GLY A 60 -5.61 11.25 -1.14
CA GLY A 60 -5.74 12.68 -1.46
C GLY A 60 -5.22 13.60 -0.35
N ILE A 61 -4.43 13.08 0.60
CA ILE A 61 -3.76 13.84 1.67
C ILE A 61 -2.48 14.52 1.11
N GLY A 62 -2.54 14.98 -0.15
CA GLY A 62 -1.52 15.85 -0.71
C GLY A 62 -1.87 17.29 -0.36
N GLU A 63 -1.32 17.83 0.73
CA GLU A 63 -1.31 19.28 1.06
C GLU A 63 -2.58 20.10 0.69
N LYS A 64 -3.77 19.50 0.80
CA LYS A 64 -5.05 20.19 0.65
C LYS A 64 -6.04 19.59 1.64
N GLY A 65 -5.98 20.10 2.86
CA GLY A 65 -6.86 19.65 3.92
C GLY A 65 -6.71 20.37 5.26
N GLU A 66 -6.19 21.61 5.28
CA GLU A 66 -6.64 22.58 6.28
C GLU A 66 -7.14 23.79 5.48
N GLN A 67 -8.47 23.88 5.39
CA GLN A 67 -9.21 25.03 4.88
C GLN A 67 -9.56 25.93 6.08
N ALA A 68 -9.41 27.23 5.87
CA ALA A 68 -10.20 28.36 6.42
C ALA A 68 -10.36 28.49 7.95
#